data_AF-A0A1H6F183-F1
#
_entry.id   AF-A0A1H6F183-F1
#
_cell.length_a   1.000
_cell.length_b   1.000
_cell.length_c   1.000
_cell.angle_alpha   90.00
_cell.angle_beta   90.00
_cell.angle_gamma   90.00
#
_symmetry.space_group_name_H-M   'P 1'
#
loop_
_entity.id
_entity.type
_entity.pdbx_description
1 polymer ?
#
loop_
_entity_poly.entity_id
_entity_poly.type
_entity_poly.pdbx_seq_one_letter_code
_entity_poly.pdbx_strand_id
1 'polypeptide(L)'
;MAMFEQHFGHVGEVYNVGGNLYLSKDSSAKDFAAAVARIRAELAELSIPEADRGEIDAELGETLAQADADKPDTDQVVGRLERIKARLESMSGVGAAVLGVATAVGNLAAWAAKFFV
;
A
#
# COMPACT_ATOMS: atom_id res chain seq x y z
N MET A 1 -10.92 32.89 10.45
CA MET A 1 -10.03 32.07 11.29
C MET A 1 -9.55 30.92 10.45
N ALA A 2 -8.35 31.05 9.89
CA ALA A 2 -7.71 30.00 9.11
C ALA A 2 -6.59 29.44 9.97
N MET A 3 -6.70 28.17 10.36
CA MET A 3 -5.60 27.40 10.92
C MET A 3 -5.70 26.00 10.34
N PHE A 4 -5.43 25.91 9.03
CA PHE A 4 -4.94 24.67 8.44
C PHE A 4 -3.46 24.60 8.79
N GLU A 5 -3.14 24.04 9.95
CA GLU A 5 -1.77 23.62 10.25
C GLU A 5 -1.42 22.45 9.34
N GLN A 6 -0.92 22.78 8.14
CA GLN A 6 -0.20 21.83 7.31
C GLN A 6 1.18 21.65 7.93
N HIS A 7 1.33 20.58 8.72
CA HIS A 7 2.62 20.10 9.21
C HIS A 7 3.47 19.60 8.02
N PHE A 8 4.15 20.53 7.33
CA PHE A 8 5.29 20.21 6.47
C PHE A 8 6.53 20.12 7.35
N GLY A 9 6.84 18.92 7.82
CA GLY A 9 7.96 18.70 8.72
C GLY A 9 8.50 17.28 8.69
N HIS A 10 9.01 16.83 7.53
CA HIS A 10 10.19 15.97 7.45
C HIS A 10 10.63 15.79 6.00
N VAL A 11 11.82 16.27 5.67
CA VAL A 11 12.56 15.84 4.46
C VAL A 11 13.15 14.48 4.78
N GLY A 12 12.32 13.44 4.76
CA GLY A 12 12.70 12.05 4.90
C GLY A 12 11.98 11.28 3.83
N GLU A 13 12.74 10.58 2.97
CA GLU A 13 12.30 9.71 1.87
C GLU A 13 10.78 9.49 1.82
N VAL A 14 10.07 10.41 1.16
CA VAL A 14 8.61 10.32 1.00
C VAL A 14 8.37 9.34 -0.12
N TYR A 15 7.81 8.18 0.20
CA TYR A 15 7.38 7.21 -0.80
C TYR A 15 6.08 7.72 -1.41
N ASN A 16 6.20 8.59 -2.42
CA ASN A 16 5.05 9.16 -3.11
C ASN A 16 4.41 8.08 -3.97
N VAL A 17 3.32 7.55 -3.46
CA VAL A 17 2.51 6.54 -4.11
C VAL A 17 1.40 7.25 -4.88
N GLY A 18 1.49 7.23 -6.22
CA GLY A 18 0.43 7.67 -7.12
C GLY A 18 -0.04 9.14 -6.95
N GLY A 19 0.72 9.97 -6.23
CA GLY A 19 0.36 11.35 -5.90
C GLY A 19 -0.37 11.55 -4.56
N ASN A 20 -0.80 10.49 -3.86
CA ASN A 20 -1.77 10.62 -2.76
C ASN A 20 -1.48 9.83 -1.47
N LEU A 21 -0.48 8.96 -1.45
CA LEU A 21 -0.05 8.25 -0.23
C LEU A 21 1.33 8.76 0.20
N TYR A 22 1.41 9.21 1.45
CA TYR A 22 2.62 9.77 2.05
C TYR A 22 3.02 8.90 3.24
N LEU A 23 3.95 7.97 3.00
CA LEU A 23 4.66 7.27 4.09
C LEU A 23 6.09 7.79 4.17
N SER A 24 6.51 8.09 5.39
CA SER A 24 7.87 8.52 5.75
C SER A 24 8.45 7.56 6.80
N LYS A 25 9.72 7.74 7.16
CA LYS A 25 10.38 6.96 8.22
C LYS A 25 9.68 7.07 9.60
N ASP A 26 8.93 8.15 9.81
CA ASP A 26 8.22 8.44 11.07
C ASP A 26 6.78 7.91 11.05
N SER A 27 6.35 7.33 9.92
CA SER A 27 5.04 6.71 9.80
C SER A 27 4.93 5.46 10.68
N SER A 28 3.76 5.27 11.26
CA SER A 28 3.45 4.15 12.15
C SER A 28 2.80 2.99 11.40
N ALA A 29 2.67 1.83 12.06
CA ALA A 29 1.88 0.70 11.55
C ALA A 29 0.43 1.11 11.20
N LYS A 30 -0.13 2.10 11.90
CA LYS A 30 -1.46 2.65 11.61
C LYS A 30 -1.50 3.43 10.30
N ASP A 31 -0.46 4.21 10.01
CA ASP A 31 -0.34 4.92 8.73
C ASP A 31 -0.15 3.94 7.57
N PHE A 32 0.62 2.88 7.79
CA PHE A 32 0.76 1.78 6.84
C PHE A 32 -0.57 1.07 6.59
N ALA A 33 -1.33 0.74 7.65
CA ALA A 33 -2.65 0.13 7.50
C ALA A 33 -3.62 1.05 6.75
N ALA A 34 -3.61 2.36 7.03
CA ALA A 34 -4.41 3.34 6.28
C ALA A 34 -4.03 3.38 4.79
N ALA A 35 -2.73 3.30 4.50
CA ALA A 35 -2.20 3.20 3.15
C ALA A 35 -2.67 1.94 2.41
N VAL A 36 -2.57 0.77 3.04
CA VAL A 36 -3.06 -0.50 2.48
C VAL A 36 -4.57 -0.46 2.25
N ALA A 37 -5.34 0.10 3.20
CA ALA A 37 -6.80 0.25 3.06
C ALA A 37 -7.18 1.17 1.90
N ARG A 38 -6.41 2.23 1.66
CA ARG A 38 -6.64 3.13 0.51
C ARG A 38 -6.37 2.42 -0.81
N ILE A 39 -5.28 1.65 -0.93
CA ILE A 39 -5.01 0.83 -2.12
C ILE A 39 -6.16 -0.15 -2.39
N ARG A 40 -6.68 -0.80 -1.35
CA ARG A 40 -7.83 -1.70 -1.45
C ARG A 40 -9.06 -0.97 -2.02
N ALA A 41 -9.32 0.26 -1.57
CA ALA A 41 -10.41 1.09 -2.10
C ALA A 41 -10.17 1.48 -3.57
N GLU A 42 -8.95 1.86 -3.95
CA GLU A 42 -8.64 2.19 -5.35
C GLU A 42 -8.80 0.98 -6.27
N LEU A 43 -8.37 -0.22 -5.84
CA LEU A 43 -8.61 -1.46 -6.57
C LEU A 43 -10.10 -1.78 -6.73
N ALA A 44 -10.92 -1.41 -5.75
CA ALA A 44 -12.37 -1.58 -5.83
C ALA A 44 -13.00 -0.68 -6.91
N GLU A 45 -12.41 0.49 -7.18
CA GLU A 45 -12.82 1.42 -8.24
C GLU A 45 -12.30 1.01 -9.62
N LEU A 46 -11.22 0.22 -9.69
CA LEU A 46 -10.61 -0.21 -10.94
C LEU A 46 -11.31 -1.43 -11.56
N SER A 47 -11.54 -1.38 -12.88
CA SER A 47 -12.10 -2.51 -13.63
C SER A 47 -11.06 -3.61 -13.86
N ILE A 48 -10.77 -4.40 -12.83
CA ILE A 48 -9.93 -5.61 -12.88
C ILE A 48 -10.79 -6.88 -12.89
N PRO A 49 -10.28 -8.02 -13.40
CA PRO A 49 -11.00 -9.29 -13.38
C PRO A 49 -11.40 -9.69 -11.95
N GLU A 50 -12.63 -10.21 -11.79
CA GLU A 50 -13.19 -10.53 -10.46
C GLU A 50 -12.38 -11.59 -9.72
N ALA A 51 -11.83 -12.57 -10.45
CA ALA A 51 -10.93 -13.59 -9.91
C ALA A 51 -9.67 -12.97 -9.28
N ASP A 52 -9.02 -12.06 -9.99
CA ASP A 52 -7.83 -11.37 -9.50
C ASP A 52 -8.16 -10.40 -8.36
N ARG A 53 -9.32 -9.73 -8.44
CA ARG A 53 -9.81 -8.85 -7.38
C ARG A 53 -9.98 -9.60 -6.07
N GLY A 54 -10.60 -10.78 -6.09
CA GLY A 54 -10.83 -11.58 -4.89
C GLY A 54 -9.54 -12.00 -4.20
N GLU A 55 -8.55 -12.44 -4.97
CA GLU A 55 -7.25 -12.86 -4.42
C GLU A 55 -6.45 -11.66 -3.88
N ILE A 56 -6.45 -10.52 -4.59
CA ILE A 56 -5.78 -9.31 -4.13
C ILE A 56 -6.46 -8.73 -2.88
N ASP A 57 -7.79 -8.75 -2.82
CA ASP A 57 -8.55 -8.29 -1.65
C ASP A 57 -8.25 -9.15 -0.41
N ALA A 58 -8.15 -10.47 -0.59
CA ALA A 58 -7.76 -11.39 0.47
C ALA A 58 -6.35 -11.12 0.99
N GLU A 59 -5.35 -11.00 0.10
CA GLU A 59 -3.95 -10.73 0.49
C GLU A 59 -3.81 -9.35 1.15
N LEU A 60 -4.53 -8.33 0.70
CA LEU A 60 -4.57 -7.01 1.35
C LEU A 60 -5.25 -7.07 2.72
N GLY A 61 -6.32 -7.85 2.87
CA GLY A 61 -6.99 -8.08 4.14
C GLY A 61 -6.07 -8.77 5.15
N GLU A 62 -5.33 -9.79 4.73
CA GLU A 62 -4.34 -10.44 5.60
C GLU A 62 -3.16 -9.52 5.92
N THR A 63 -2.75 -8.66 4.99
CA THR A 63 -1.70 -7.66 5.22
C THR A 63 -2.14 -6.66 6.31
N LEU A 64 -3.39 -6.21 6.27
CA LEU A 64 -3.97 -5.36 7.32
C LEU A 64 -4.04 -6.08 8.67
N ALA A 65 -4.49 -7.32 8.70
CA ALA A 65 -4.55 -8.11 9.93
C ALA A 65 -3.16 -8.27 10.55
N GLN A 66 -2.13 -8.48 9.71
CA GLN A 66 -0.76 -8.62 10.18
C GLN A 66 -0.12 -7.30 10.59
N ALA A 67 -0.57 -6.19 10.01
CA ALA A 67 -0.17 -4.86 10.45
C ALA A 67 -0.73 -4.45 11.81
N ASP A 68 -1.88 -4.99 12.18
CA ASP A 68 -2.54 -4.75 13.48
C ASP A 68 -2.08 -5.76 14.56
N ALA A 69 -1.33 -6.79 14.18
CA ALA A 69 -0.84 -7.81 15.09
C ALA A 69 0.20 -7.23 16.08
N ASP A 70 0.21 -7.75 17.32
CA ASP A 70 1.18 -7.38 18.37
C ASP A 70 2.63 -7.66 17.97
N LYS A 71 2.83 -8.64 17.09
CA LYS A 71 4.12 -8.98 16.46
C LYS A 71 3.94 -9.13 14.96
N PRO A 72 4.04 -8.03 14.20
CA PRO A 72 3.96 -8.10 12.75
C PRO A 72 5.11 -8.93 12.18
N ASP A 73 4.79 -9.85 11.29
CA ASP A 73 5.78 -10.57 10.50
C ASP A 73 6.06 -9.78 9.22
N THR A 74 7.14 -9.00 9.26
CA THR A 74 7.51 -8.08 8.19
C THR A 74 7.80 -8.81 6.88
N ASP A 75 8.48 -9.96 6.92
CA ASP A 75 8.73 -10.78 5.73
C ASP A 75 7.43 -11.25 5.09
N GLN A 76 6.43 -11.66 5.88
CA GLN A 76 5.11 -12.00 5.34
C GLN A 76 4.39 -10.80 4.74
N VAL A 77 4.44 -9.64 5.40
CA VAL A 77 3.79 -8.40 4.90
C VAL A 77 4.42 -7.97 3.57
N VAL A 78 5.75 -7.93 3.51
CA VAL A 78 6.50 -7.58 2.29
C VAL A 78 6.21 -8.60 1.19
N GLY A 79 6.30 -9.90 1.49
CA GLY A 79 6.05 -10.95 0.51
C GLY A 79 4.63 -10.93 -0.07
N ARG A 80 3.61 -10.62 0.74
CA ARG A 80 2.23 -10.43 0.27
C ARG A 80 2.12 -9.24 -0.68
N LEU A 81 2.70 -8.10 -0.31
CA LEU A 81 2.68 -6.90 -1.16
C LEU A 81 3.42 -7.14 -2.48
N GLU A 82 4.56 -7.82 -2.47
CA GLU A 82 5.26 -8.17 -3.71
C GLU A 82 4.44 -9.10 -4.62
N ARG A 83 3.72 -10.08 -4.05
CA ARG A 83 2.80 -10.93 -4.82
C ARG A 83 1.66 -10.13 -5.45
N ILE A 84 1.04 -9.23 -4.69
CA ILE A 84 -0.01 -8.35 -5.19
C ILE A 84 0.52 -7.49 -6.34
N LYS A 85 1.70 -6.86 -6.17
CA LYS A 85 2.35 -6.08 -7.22
C LYS A 85 2.56 -6.91 -8.48
N ALA A 86 3.22 -8.06 -8.36
CA ALA A 86 3.51 -8.93 -9.50
C ALA A 86 2.23 -9.35 -10.23
N ARG A 87 1.16 -9.59 -9.47
CA ARG A 87 -0.15 -9.91 -10.03
C ARG A 87 -0.75 -8.75 -10.82
N LEU A 88 -0.74 -7.54 -10.26
CA LEU A 88 -1.19 -6.32 -10.95
C LEU A 88 -0.37 -6.03 -12.21
N GLU A 89 0.95 -6.25 -12.18
CA GLU A 89 1.83 -6.09 -13.35
C GLU A 89 1.62 -7.19 -14.41
N SER A 90 1.25 -8.39 -13.99
CA SER A 90 0.97 -9.53 -14.88
C SER A 90 -0.40 -9.42 -15.56
N MET A 91 -1.31 -8.56 -15.10
CA MET A 91 -2.61 -8.39 -15.75
C MET A 91 -2.42 -7.71 -17.11
N SER A 92 -2.47 -8.49 -18.18
CA SER A 92 -2.41 -7.94 -19.54
C SER A 92 -3.72 -7.21 -19.88
N GLY A 93 -3.61 -5.98 -20.40
CA GLY A 93 -4.77 -5.17 -20.82
C GLY A 93 -5.33 -4.25 -19.74
N VAL A 94 -4.70 -4.15 -18.58
CA VAL A 94 -5.06 -3.16 -17.56
C VAL A 94 -4.49 -1.79 -17.89
N GLY A 95 -5.28 -0.74 -17.65
CA GLY A 95 -4.89 0.64 -17.92
C GLY A 95 -3.81 1.16 -16.95
N ALA A 96 -3.26 2.34 -17.25
CA ALA A 96 -2.23 3.01 -16.44
C ALA A 96 -2.56 3.13 -14.95
N ALA A 97 -3.84 3.14 -14.59
CA ALA A 97 -4.29 3.20 -13.21
C ALA A 97 -3.94 1.92 -12.40
N VAL A 98 -4.04 0.74 -13.00
CA VAL A 98 -3.64 -0.53 -12.33
C VAL A 98 -2.13 -0.58 -12.13
N LEU A 99 -1.35 -0.08 -13.11
CA LEU A 99 0.10 0.05 -12.96
C LEU A 99 0.49 1.07 -11.88
N GLY A 100 -0.29 2.15 -11.75
CA GLY A 100 -0.16 3.10 -10.65
C GLY A 100 -0.34 2.42 -9.29
N VAL A 101 -1.35 1.55 -9.17
CA VAL A 101 -1.55 0.75 -7.95
C VAL A 101 -0.46 -0.31 -7.76
N ALA A 102 0.04 -0.95 -8.81
CA ALA A 102 1.15 -1.89 -8.68
C ALA A 102 2.41 -1.19 -8.11
N THR A 103 2.68 0.02 -8.60
CA THR A 103 3.76 0.88 -8.09
C THR A 103 3.51 1.27 -6.63
N ALA A 104 2.26 1.61 -6.29
CA ALA A 104 1.82 1.90 -4.93
C ALA A 104 2.17 0.77 -3.96
N VAL A 105 1.76 -0.44 -4.31
CA VAL A 105 1.98 -1.66 -3.54
C VAL A 105 3.48 -1.96 -3.41
N GLY A 106 4.27 -1.80 -4.47
CA GLY A 106 5.72 -1.98 -4.43
C GLY A 106 6.43 -1.02 -3.47
N ASN A 107 6.00 0.24 -3.45
CA ASN A 107 6.54 1.23 -2.51
C ASN A 107 6.17 0.91 -1.06
N LEU A 108 4.96 0.38 -0.80
CA LEU A 108 4.60 -0.11 0.53
C LEU A 108 5.46 -1.29 0.96
N ALA A 109 5.76 -2.22 0.05
CA ALA A 109 6.63 -3.34 0.35
C ALA A 109 8.03 -2.85 0.73
N ALA A 110 8.59 -1.91 -0.05
CA ALA A 110 9.90 -1.32 0.23
C ALA A 110 9.93 -0.56 1.56
N TRP A 111 8.86 0.18 1.88
CA TRP A 111 8.73 0.86 3.17
C TRP A 111 8.64 -0.16 4.31
N ALA A 112 7.79 -1.18 4.18
CA ALA A 112 7.61 -2.19 5.21
C ALA A 112 8.91 -2.95 5.50
N ALA A 113 9.65 -3.34 4.46
CA ALA A 113 10.95 -4.00 4.61
C ALA A 113 11.98 -3.16 5.39
N LYS A 114 11.85 -1.84 5.39
CA LYS A 114 12.82 -0.91 5.99
C LYS A 114 12.39 -0.38 7.36
N PHE A 115 11.08 -0.27 7.61
CA PHE A 115 10.54 0.45 8.78
C PHE A 115 9.49 -0.33 9.59
N PHE A 116 8.99 -1.46 9.08
CA PHE A 116 8.10 -2.33 9.83
C PHE A 116 8.96 -3.21 10.75
N VAL A 117 9.27 -2.72 11.94
CA VAL A 117 10.07 -3.43 12.96
C VAL A 117 9.49 -3.17 14.35
#